data_AF-A0A1G2YLE7-F1
#
_entry.id   AF-A0A1G2YLE7-F1
#
_cell.length_a   1.000
_cell.length_b   1.000
_cell.length_c   1.000
_cell.angle_alpha   90.00
_cell.angle_beta   90.00
_cell.angle_gamma   90.00
#
_symmetry.space_group_name_H-M   'P 1'
#
loop_
_entity.id
_entity.type
_entity.pdbx_description
1 polymer ?
#
loop_
_entity_poly.entity_id
_entity_poly.type
_entity_poly.pdbx_seq_one_letter_code
_entity_poly.pdbx_strand_id
1 'polypeptide(L)'
;MLSKDDLEKIVEIQLEHLSKRLREKHINVEFTDNAKKQLMDEGYDPAFGARPLKRTIQQRLENRLAAELLEGKFAPGDSIKIDADGHSFKFEKIN
;
A
#
# COMPACT_ATOMS: atom_id res chain seq x y z
N MET A 1 -19.50 14.30 -5.68
CA MET A 1 -19.14 12.88 -5.55
C MET A 1 -17.78 12.70 -6.20
N LEU A 2 -16.83 12.08 -5.51
CA LEU A 2 -15.59 11.64 -6.16
C LEU A 2 -15.97 10.50 -7.11
N SER A 3 -15.54 10.60 -8.37
CA SER A 3 -15.66 9.48 -9.29
C SER A 3 -14.69 8.36 -8.89
N LYS A 4 -14.94 7.13 -9.36
CA LYS A 4 -14.02 6.01 -9.14
C LYS A 4 -12.60 6.32 -9.67
N ASP A 5 -12.53 7.02 -10.80
CA ASP A 5 -11.29 7.45 -11.43
C ASP A 5 -10.53 8.48 -10.59
N ASP A 6 -11.24 9.38 -9.89
CA ASP A 6 -10.61 10.33 -8.97
C ASP A 6 -10.02 9.60 -7.75
N LEU A 7 -10.74 8.59 -7.24
CA LEU A 7 -10.27 7.78 -6.13
C LEU A 7 -9.03 6.99 -6.51
N GLU A 8 -9.01 6.38 -7.69
CA GLU A 8 -7.87 5.63 -8.20
C GLU A 8 -6.61 6.50 -8.28
N LYS A 9 -6.73 7.71 -8.83
CA LYS A 9 -5.61 8.69 -8.83
C LYS A 9 -5.14 9.03 -7.42
N ILE A 10 -6.06 9.20 -6.47
CA ILE A 10 -5.68 9.47 -5.08
C ILE A 10 -4.92 8.28 -4.49
N VAL A 11 -5.37 7.04 -4.73
CA VAL A 11 -4.66 5.82 -4.30
C VAL A 11 -3.26 5.79 -4.88
N GLU A 12 -3.11 6.02 -6.19
CA GLU A 12 -1.80 6.01 -6.84
C GLU A 12 -0.85 7.04 -6.22
N ILE A 13 -1.30 8.28 -6.00
CA ILE A 13 -0.50 9.32 -5.33
C ILE A 13 -0.06 8.87 -3.92
N GLN A 14 -0.97 8.26 -3.14
CA GLN A 14 -0.63 7.79 -1.80
C GLN A 14 0.36 6.61 -1.82
N LEU A 15 0.21 5.69 -2.78
CA LEU A 15 1.13 4.58 -2.98
C LEU A 15 2.49 5.04 -3.47
N GLU A 16 2.56 6.06 -4.31
CA GLU A 16 3.81 6.69 -4.74
C GLU A 16 4.52 7.34 -3.54
N HIS A 17 3.79 8.05 -2.69
CA HIS A 17 4.35 8.61 -1.45
C HIS A 17 4.89 7.52 -0.52
N LEU A 18 4.18 6.39 -0.38
CA LEU A 18 4.66 5.25 0.40
C LEU A 18 5.94 4.65 -0.23
N SER A 19 5.93 4.45 -1.54
CA SER A 19 7.07 3.94 -2.30
C SER A 19 8.29 4.81 -2.11
N LYS A 20 8.13 6.13 -2.13
CA LYS A 20 9.22 7.09 -1.92
C LYS A 20 9.82 6.97 -0.51
N ARG A 21 8.97 6.89 0.53
CA ARG A 21 9.44 6.70 1.92
C ARG A 21 10.19 5.38 2.11
N LEU A 22 9.77 4.32 1.43
CA LEU A 22 10.44 3.02 1.51
C LEU A 22 11.76 3.01 0.72
N ARG A 23 11.81 3.70 -0.42
CA ARG A 23 13.05 3.88 -1.19
C ARG A 23 14.11 4.66 -0.42
N GLU A 24 13.73 5.63 0.40
CA GLU A 24 14.66 6.31 1.34
C GLU A 24 15.29 5.33 2.34
N LYS A 25 14.66 4.18 2.58
CA LYS A 25 15.19 3.06 3.39
C LYS A 25 15.83 1.95 2.52
N HIS A 26 16.12 2.24 1.26
CA HIS A 26 16.61 1.31 0.24
C HIS A 26 15.68 0.12 -0.05
N ILE A 27 14.38 0.27 0.14
CA ILE A 27 13.41 -0.80 -0.14
C ILE A 27 12.58 -0.40 -1.35
N ASN A 28 12.53 -1.28 -2.35
CA ASN A 28 11.65 -1.11 -3.49
C ASN A 28 10.34 -1.86 -3.22
N VAL A 29 9.23 -1.25 -3.62
CA VAL A 29 7.91 -1.89 -3.53
C VAL A 29 7.17 -1.79 -4.85
N GLU A 30 6.49 -2.87 -5.19
CA GLU A 30 5.59 -2.95 -6.34
C GLU A 30 4.21 -3.36 -5.87
N PHE A 31 3.17 -2.69 -6.38
CA PHE A 31 1.78 -2.98 -6.01
C PHE A 31 1.06 -3.63 -7.18
N THR A 32 0.38 -4.75 -6.92
CA THR A 32 -0.51 -5.35 -7.92
C THR A 32 -1.81 -4.57 -8.05
N ASP A 33 -2.52 -4.78 -9.17
CA ASP A 33 -3.85 -4.22 -9.36
C ASP A 33 -4.84 -4.70 -8.29
N ASN A 34 -4.68 -5.94 -7.80
CA ASN A 34 -5.48 -6.46 -6.69
C ASN A 34 -5.24 -5.66 -5.40
N ALA A 35 -3.99 -5.34 -5.07
CA ALA A 35 -3.67 -4.51 -3.91
C ALA A 35 -4.27 -3.11 -4.04
N LYS A 36 -4.16 -2.48 -5.22
CA LYS A 36 -4.81 -1.18 -5.50
C LYS A 36 -6.32 -1.25 -5.32
N LYS A 37 -6.96 -2.29 -5.86
CA LYS A 37 -8.39 -2.51 -5.75
C LYS A 37 -8.85 -2.71 -4.31
N GLN A 38 -8.16 -3.54 -3.54
CA GLN A 38 -8.42 -3.75 -2.12
C GLN A 38 -8.34 -2.43 -1.34
N LEU A 39 -7.35 -1.59 -1.62
CA LEU A 39 -7.21 -0.28 -0.99
C LEU A 39 -8.34 0.69 -1.35
N MET A 40 -8.83 0.65 -2.59
CA MET A 40 -10.02 1.42 -2.97
C MET A 40 -11.25 0.95 -2.21
N ASP A 41 -11.45 -0.37 -2.15
CA ASP A 41 -12.62 -0.97 -1.49
C ASP A 41 -12.60 -0.73 0.05
N GLU A 42 -11.43 -0.81 0.69
CA GLU A 42 -11.26 -0.56 2.15
C GLU A 42 -11.13 0.93 2.50
N GLY A 43 -10.63 1.76 1.59
CA GLY A 43 -10.29 3.16 1.82
C GLY A 43 -11.35 4.16 1.38
N TYR A 44 -12.36 3.71 0.65
CA TYR A 44 -13.50 4.52 0.22
C TYR A 44 -14.66 4.40 1.19
N ASP A 45 -15.00 5.51 1.83
CA ASP A 45 -16.25 5.65 2.56
C ASP A 45 -17.08 6.76 1.90
N PRO A 46 -18.30 6.47 1.37
CA PRO A 46 -19.15 7.46 0.74
C PRO A 46 -19.50 8.65 1.65
N ALA A 47 -19.53 8.45 2.97
CA ALA A 47 -19.83 9.49 3.95
C ALA A 47 -18.60 10.35 4.31
N PHE A 48 -17.38 9.80 4.21
CA PHE A 48 -16.14 10.47 4.63
C PHE A 48 -15.15 10.78 3.48
N GLY A 49 -15.48 10.40 2.24
CA GLY A 49 -14.61 10.54 1.07
C GLY A 49 -13.33 9.71 1.18
N ALA A 50 -12.23 10.17 0.56
CA ALA A 50 -10.94 9.46 0.57
C ALA A 50 -10.11 9.62 1.87
N ARG A 51 -10.67 10.21 2.93
CA ARG A 51 -9.96 10.39 4.21
C ARG A 51 -9.54 9.07 4.89
N PRO A 52 -10.35 7.99 4.86
CA PRO A 52 -9.96 6.69 5.42
C PRO A 52 -8.77 6.07 4.69
N LEU A 53 -8.63 6.32 3.38
CA LEU A 53 -7.62 5.69 2.53
C LEU A 53 -6.18 5.86 3.02
N LYS A 54 -5.78 7.09 3.40
CA LYS A 54 -4.44 7.34 3.92
C LYS A 54 -4.17 6.51 5.17
N ARG A 55 -5.17 6.40 6.06
CA ARG A 55 -5.07 5.60 7.28
C ARG A 55 -5.00 4.11 6.97
N THR A 56 -5.80 3.63 6.03
CA THR A 56 -5.77 2.23 5.55
C THR A 56 -4.40 1.88 5.02
N ILE A 57 -3.81 2.70 4.15
CA ILE A 57 -2.46 2.49 3.61
C ILE A 57 -1.42 2.45 4.74
N GLN A 58 -1.47 3.39 5.68
CA GLN A 58 -0.54 3.40 6.82
C GLN A 58 -0.66 2.13 7.68
N GLN A 59 -1.88 1.75 8.04
CA GLN A 59 -2.10 0.62 8.96
C GLN A 59 -1.88 -0.74 8.29
N ARG A 60 -2.36 -0.91 7.06
CA ARG A 60 -2.37 -2.21 6.37
C ARG A 60 -1.07 -2.49 5.63
N LEU A 61 -0.38 -1.44 5.15
CA LEU A 61 0.85 -1.57 4.38
C LEU A 61 2.07 -1.09 5.18
N GLU A 62 2.13 0.19 5.54
CA GLU A 62 3.34 0.78 6.11
C GLU A 62 3.74 0.16 7.45
N ASN A 63 2.77 0.01 8.37
CA ASN A 63 3.02 -0.62 9.67
C ASN A 63 3.38 -2.10 9.55
N ARG A 64 2.74 -2.83 8.63
CA ARG A 64 3.07 -4.24 8.39
C ARG A 64 4.48 -4.38 7.83
N LEU A 65 4.83 -3.63 6.79
CA LEU A 65 6.19 -3.61 6.25
C LEU A 65 7.23 -3.26 7.31
N ALA A 66 6.95 -2.26 8.15
CA ALA A 66 7.84 -1.89 9.24
C ALA A 66 8.05 -3.03 10.24
N ALA A 67 6.99 -3.77 10.60
CA ALA A 67 7.10 -4.94 11.46
C ALA A 67 7.93 -6.06 10.81
N GLU A 68 7.66 -6.39 9.56
CA GLU A 68 8.36 -7.47 8.83
C GLU A 68 9.86 -7.12 8.61
N LEU A 69 10.18 -5.83 8.46
CA LEU A 69 11.56 -5.30 8.44
C LEU A 69 12.26 -5.46 9.80
N LEU A 70 11.57 -5.15 10.89
CA LEU A 70 12.11 -5.32 12.25
C LEU A 70 12.31 -6.80 12.59
N GLU A 71 11.47 -7.69 12.06
CA GLU A 71 11.61 -9.15 12.17
C GLU A 71 12.73 -9.71 11.28
N GLY A 72 13.34 -8.89 10.41
CA GLY A 72 14.43 -9.29 9.53
C GLY A 72 14.00 -10.11 8.30
N LYS A 73 12.71 -10.14 7.97
CA LYS A 73 12.21 -10.84 6.76
C LYS A 73 12.55 -10.09 5.47
N PHE A 74 12.65 -8.77 5.57
CA PHE A 74 13.09 -7.90 4.47
C PHE A 74 14.31 -7.10 4.90
N ALA A 75 15.18 -6.78 3.94
CA ALA A 75 16.41 -6.03 4.16
C ALA A 75 16.53 -4.84 3.19
N PRO A 76 17.37 -3.83 3.52
CA PRO A 76 17.78 -2.81 2.56
C PRO A 76 18.32 -3.44 1.28
N GLY A 77 17.80 -3.03 0.13
CA GLY A 77 18.10 -3.57 -1.20
C GLY A 77 17.02 -4.52 -1.74
N ASP A 78 16.11 -4.99 -0.89
CA ASP A 78 15.05 -5.90 -1.31
C ASP A 78 13.98 -5.20 -2.13
N SER A 79 13.38 -5.98 -3.03
CA SER A 79 12.19 -5.58 -3.78
C SER A 79 11.02 -6.42 -3.30
N ILE A 80 9.94 -5.75 -2.87
CA ILE A 80 8.78 -6.39 -2.26
C ILE A 80 7.56 -6.15 -3.15
N LYS A 81 6.98 -7.23 -3.65
CA LYS A 81 5.68 -7.22 -4.29
C LYS A 81 4.58 -7.27 -3.24
N ILE A 82 3.63 -6.36 -3.35
CA ILE A 82 2.49 -6.22 -2.46
C ILE A 82 1.25 -6.59 -3.24
N ASP A 83 0.61 -7.69 -2.83
CA ASP A 83 -0.61 -8.22 -3.43
C ASP A 83 -1.76 -8.22 -2.42
N ALA A 84 -2.99 -8.45 -2.89
CA ALA A 84 -4.14 -8.65 -2.03
C ALA A 84 -5.01 -9.80 -2.53
N ASP A 85 -5.62 -10.54 -1.60
CA ASP A 85 -6.48 -11.70 -1.86
C ASP A 85 -7.95 -11.49 -1.46
N GLY A 86 -8.41 -10.23 -1.40
CA GLY A 86 -9.77 -9.90 -0.96
C GLY A 86 -9.89 -9.72 0.56
N HIS A 87 -8.99 -10.31 1.34
CA HIS A 87 -9.07 -10.32 2.82
C HIS A 87 -7.85 -9.69 3.48
N SER A 88 -6.67 -9.90 2.89
CA SER A 88 -5.41 -9.48 3.46
C SER A 88 -4.41 -9.04 2.40
N PHE A 89 -3.44 -8.23 2.82
CA PHE A 89 -2.28 -7.89 2.00
C PHE A 89 -1.17 -8.93 2.19
N LYS A 90 -0.60 -9.37 1.08
CA LYS A 90 0.54 -10.29 1.01
C LYS A 90 1.78 -9.52 0.58
N PHE A 91 2.90 -9.82 1.22
CA PHE A 91 4.19 -9.19 0.96
C PHE A 91 5.15 -10.30 0.53
N GLU A 92 5.62 -10.22 -0.71
CA GLU A 92 6.48 -11.23 -1.31
C GLU A 92 7.78 -10.58 -1.78
N LYS A 93 8.90 -11.20 -1.44
CA LYS A 93 10.21 -10.79 -1.90
C LYS A 93 10.39 -11.23 -3.36
N ILE A 94 10.80 -10.33 -4.26
CA ILE A 94 10.92 -10.60 -5.71
C ILE A 94 12.35 -10.44 -6.26
N ASN A 95 13.35 -10.34 -5.39
CA ASN A 95 14.77 -10.30 -5.74
C ASN A 95 15.50 -11.62 -5.52
#